data_AF-A0A7S2S7V6-F1
#
_entry.id   AF-A0A7S2S7V6-F1
#
_cell.length_a   1.000
_cell.length_b   1.000
_cell.length_c   1.000
_cell.angle_alpha   90.00
_cell.angle_beta   90.00
_cell.angle_gamma   90.00
#
_symmetry.space_group_name_H-M   'P 1'
#
loop_
_entity.id
_entity.type
_entity.pdbx_description
1 polymer ?
#
loop_
_entity_poly.entity_id
_entity_poly.type
_entity_poly.pdbx_seq_one_letter_code
_entity_poly.pdbx_strand_id
1 'polypeptide(L)'
;GKALLEENKNMPPTPVCIIMEDDASLVDRFNDRLSSLLQQLPRDFHFCTIGYGRPKSAPLVQYSSELAIPTCLWYLTGYILSLQGANYLLSPSSLPVQGPVDS
;
A
#
# COMPACT_ATOMS: atom_id res chain seq x y z
N GLY A 1 0.96 11.90 4.10
CA GLY A 1 -0.30 12.10 4.82
C GLY A 1 -0.11 12.26 6.32
N LYS A 2 -1.18 12.13 7.10
CA LYS A 2 -1.14 12.06 8.58
C LYS A 2 -0.78 10.63 9.00
N ALA A 3 -0.27 10.41 10.21
CA ALA A 3 -0.13 9.05 10.72
C ALA A 3 -1.51 8.41 11.00
N LEU A 4 -1.61 7.09 10.92
CA LEU A 4 -2.75 6.32 11.41
C LEU A 4 -2.73 6.26 12.94
N LEU A 5 -1.54 6.06 13.51
CA LEU A 5 -1.33 6.01 14.96
C LEU A 5 -0.78 7.36 15.46
N GLU A 6 -1.33 7.87 16.56
CA GLU A 6 -0.91 9.17 17.13
C GLU A 6 0.57 9.19 17.57
N GLU A 7 1.10 8.05 18.03
CA GLU A 7 2.51 7.90 18.37
C GLU A 7 3.45 8.14 17.17
N ASN A 8 2.97 7.87 15.95
CA ASN A 8 3.74 8.04 14.72
C ASN A 8 3.57 9.42 14.07
N LYS A 9 2.88 10.36 14.73
CA LYS A 9 2.55 11.68 14.16
C LYS A 9 3.76 12.47 13.67
N ASN A 10 4.91 12.29 14.31
CA ASN A 10 6.17 12.98 13.99
C ASN A 10 7.15 12.12 13.16
N MET A 11 6.70 10.99 12.61
CA MET A 11 7.54 10.12 11.80
C MET A 11 8.05 10.87 10.56
N PRO A 12 9.36 10.82 10.26
CA PRO A 12 9.91 11.47 9.08
C PRO A 12 9.36 10.82 7.80
N PRO A 13 9.33 11.53 6.67
CA PRO A 13 9.08 10.91 5.37
C PRO A 13 10.08 9.78 5.12
N THR A 14 9.59 8.64 4.64
CA THR A 14 10.42 7.48 4.32
C THR A 14 10.40 7.21 2.82
N PRO A 15 11.46 6.60 2.25
CA PRO A 15 11.43 6.11 0.89
C PRO A 15 10.32 5.09 0.69
N VAL A 16 9.71 5.13 -0.49
CA VAL A 16 8.71 4.16 -0.94
C VAL A 16 9.16 3.58 -2.27
N CYS A 17 8.83 2.32 -2.54
CA CYS A 17 8.95 1.73 -3.85
C CYS A 17 7.57 1.36 -4.39
N ILE A 18 7.46 1.33 -5.72
CA ILE A 18 6.27 0.89 -6.44
C ILE A 18 6.64 -0.41 -7.13
N ILE A 19 5.85 -1.44 -6.88
CA ILE A 19 6.00 -2.76 -7.48
C ILE A 19 4.75 -3.00 -8.31
N MET A 20 4.91 -3.38 -9.57
CA MET A 20 3.82 -3.61 -10.51
C MET A 20 4.08 -4.89 -11.29
N GLU A 21 3.01 -5.57 -11.67
CA GLU A 21 3.05 -6.64 -12.67
C GLU A 21 3.59 -6.11 -14.01
N ASP A 22 4.20 -6.98 -14.81
CA ASP A 22 4.80 -6.63 -16.09
C ASP A 22 3.76 -6.29 -17.18
N ASP A 23 2.54 -6.80 -17.03
CA ASP A 23 1.39 -6.48 -17.87
C ASP A 23 0.58 -5.26 -17.36
N ALA A 24 1.10 -4.55 -16.36
CA ALA A 24 0.43 -3.37 -15.83
C ALA A 24 0.41 -2.20 -16.84
N SER A 25 -0.79 -1.73 -17.15
CA SER A 25 -1.05 -0.58 -18.01
C SER A 25 -1.30 0.68 -17.18
N LEU A 26 -0.49 1.71 -17.41
CA LEU A 26 -0.63 2.99 -16.72
C LEU A 26 -1.79 3.81 -17.29
N VAL A 27 -2.57 4.44 -16.40
CA VAL A 27 -3.64 5.34 -16.79
C VAL A 27 -3.10 6.71 -17.23
N ASP A 28 -3.93 7.48 -17.93
CA ASP A 28 -3.61 8.87 -18.27
C ASP A 28 -3.23 9.68 -17.02
N ARG A 29 -2.16 10.47 -17.18
CA ARG A 29 -1.59 11.32 -16.12
C ARG A 29 -1.22 10.53 -14.86
N PHE A 30 -0.72 9.30 -15.04
CA PHE A 30 -0.30 8.43 -13.94
C PHE A 30 0.59 9.14 -12.91
N ASN A 31 1.62 9.88 -13.36
CA ASN A 31 2.54 10.59 -12.46
C ASN A 31 1.84 11.63 -11.57
N ASP A 32 0.86 12.36 -12.11
CA ASP A 32 0.11 13.36 -11.34
C ASP A 32 -0.76 12.68 -10.28
N ARG A 33 -1.45 11.60 -10.68
CA ARG A 33 -2.30 10.81 -9.78
C ARG A 33 -1.48 10.15 -8.69
N LEU A 34 -0.33 9.57 -9.05
CA LEU A 34 0.61 8.98 -8.12
C LEU A 34 1.14 10.02 -7.14
N SER A 35 1.55 11.19 -7.62
CA SER A 35 2.03 12.28 -6.74
C SER A 35 0.94 12.72 -5.75
N SER A 36 -0.31 12.86 -6.21
CA SER A 36 -1.46 13.15 -5.34
C SER A 36 -1.72 12.04 -4.31
N LEU A 37 -1.64 10.78 -4.73
CA LEU A 37 -1.80 9.61 -3.85
C LEU A 37 -0.72 9.59 -2.76
N LEU A 38 0.55 9.76 -3.12
CA LEU A 38 1.69 9.76 -2.19
C LEU A 38 1.56 10.86 -1.12
N GLN A 39 0.98 12.01 -1.45
CA GLN A 39 0.71 13.06 -0.47
C GLN A 39 -0.34 12.65 0.57
N GLN A 40 -1.32 11.83 0.15
CA GLN A 40 -2.41 11.38 1.00
C GLN A 40 -2.04 10.18 1.86
N LEU A 41 -1.13 9.30 1.41
CA LEU A 41 -0.74 8.08 2.14
C LEU A 41 -0.39 8.35 3.60
N PRO A 42 -0.81 7.50 4.55
CA PRO A 42 -0.37 7.65 5.92
C PRO A 42 1.16 7.59 6.03
N ARG A 43 1.76 8.21 7.05
CA ARG A 43 3.24 8.17 7.19
C ARG A 43 3.77 6.83 7.68
N ASP A 44 2.94 6.12 8.42
CA ASP A 44 3.19 4.85 9.09
C ASP A 44 2.53 3.68 8.36
N PHE A 45 2.17 3.85 7.09
CA PHE A 45 1.69 2.73 6.28
C PHE A 45 2.85 1.77 5.99
N HIS A 46 2.55 0.47 5.96
CA HIS A 46 3.48 -0.53 5.44
C HIS A 46 3.27 -0.76 3.95
N PHE A 47 2.00 -0.86 3.53
CA PHE A 47 1.60 -1.39 2.25
C PHE A 47 0.32 -0.69 1.76
N CYS A 48 0.29 -0.32 0.48
CA CYS A 48 -0.90 0.23 -0.18
C CYS A 48 -1.07 -0.44 -1.54
N THR A 49 -2.21 -1.08 -1.78
CA THR A 49 -2.52 -1.69 -3.08
C THR A 49 -2.86 -0.63 -4.11
N ILE A 50 -2.45 -0.86 -5.36
CA ILE A 50 -2.88 -0.10 -6.53
C ILE A 50 -3.36 -1.08 -7.61
N GLY A 51 -4.47 -0.76 -8.26
CA GLY A 51 -5.05 -1.63 -9.28
C GLY A 51 -6.22 -0.99 -9.98
N TYR A 52 -6.77 -1.71 -10.97
CA TYR A 52 -7.81 -1.19 -11.86
C TYR A 52 -9.22 -1.25 -11.25
N GLY A 53 -9.38 -1.94 -10.12
CA GLY A 53 -10.68 -2.23 -9.54
C GLY A 53 -10.74 -1.95 -8.05
N ARG A 54 -11.95 -1.60 -7.60
CA ARG A 54 -12.29 -1.54 -6.17
C ARG A 54 -13.08 -2.80 -5.79
N PRO A 55 -12.94 -3.31 -4.56
CA PRO A 55 -13.82 -4.35 -4.06
C PRO A 55 -15.29 -3.94 -4.20
N LYS A 56 -16.12 -4.81 -4.79
CA LYS A 56 -17.56 -4.52 -4.97
C LYS A 56 -18.36 -4.69 -3.69
N SER A 57 -17.98 -5.65 -2.86
CA SER A 57 -18.75 -6.11 -1.70
C SER A 57 -17.98 -6.10 -0.38
N ALA A 58 -16.66 -5.89 -0.41
CA ALA A 58 -15.88 -5.80 0.82
C ALA A 58 -16.09 -4.41 1.45
N PRO A 59 -16.35 -4.34 2.77
CA PRO A 59 -16.35 -3.07 3.48
C PRO A 59 -15.02 -2.34 3.30
N LEU A 60 -15.10 -1.04 3.02
CA LEU A 60 -13.94 -0.16 2.93
C LEU A 60 -14.11 0.96 3.95
N VAL A 61 -13.11 1.17 4.80
CA VAL A 61 -13.09 2.29 5.73
C VAL A 61 -12.42 3.47 5.03
N GLN A 62 -13.19 4.52 4.73
CA GLN A 62 -12.66 5.70 4.03
C GLN A 62 -11.55 6.36 4.86
N TYR A 63 -10.40 6.63 4.24
CA TYR A 63 -9.27 7.33 4.88
C TYR A 63 -9.08 8.75 4.31
N SER A 64 -9.11 8.89 2.98
CA SER A 64 -9.05 10.18 2.27
C SER A 64 -9.94 10.11 1.03
N SER A 65 -9.99 11.13 0.17
CA SER A 65 -10.79 11.06 -1.07
C SER A 65 -10.35 9.93 -2.00
N GLU A 66 -9.06 9.63 -2.02
CA GLU A 66 -8.45 8.63 -2.92
C GLU A 66 -8.07 7.31 -2.22
N LEU A 67 -8.11 7.27 -0.88
CA LEU A 67 -7.66 6.12 -0.10
C LEU A 67 -8.76 5.56 0.80
N ALA A 68 -8.80 4.24 0.87
CA ALA A 68 -9.58 3.51 1.85
C ALA A 68 -8.76 2.35 2.42
N ILE A 69 -9.05 2.00 3.67
CA ILE A 69 -8.47 0.86 4.36
C ILE A 69 -9.37 -0.34 4.06
N PRO A 70 -8.84 -1.38 3.39
CA PRO A 70 -9.64 -2.56 3.07
C PRO A 70 -9.78 -3.46 4.30
N THR A 71 -10.94 -4.10 4.47
CA THR A 71 -11.15 -5.09 5.54
C THR A 71 -10.67 -6.50 5.18
N CYS A 72 -10.18 -6.70 3.96
CA CYS A 72 -9.57 -7.95 3.49
C CYS A 72 -8.46 -7.66 2.48
N LEU A 73 -7.61 -8.66 2.21
CA LEU A 73 -6.64 -8.56 1.11
C LEU A 73 -7.39 -8.59 -0.23
N TRP A 74 -6.96 -7.73 -1.15
CA TRP A 74 -7.53 -7.59 -2.50
C TRP A 74 -6.45 -7.79 -3.56
N TYR A 75 -6.87 -8.12 -4.77
CA TYR A 75 -6.03 -8.35 -5.95
C TYR A 75 -4.94 -7.28 -6.15
N LEU A 76 -3.76 -7.72 -6.60
CA LEU A 76 -2.51 -6.97 -6.60
C LEU A 76 -1.93 -6.81 -8.02
N THR A 77 -2.51 -5.95 -8.86
CA THR A 77 -1.81 -5.48 -10.08
C THR A 77 -0.51 -4.76 -9.73
N GLY A 78 -0.52 -4.04 -8.60
CA GLY A 78 0.66 -3.42 -8.05
C GLY A 78 0.44 -2.95 -6.62
N TYR A 79 1.51 -2.48 -6.00
CA TYR A 79 1.46 -1.92 -4.66
C TYR A 79 2.60 -0.95 -4.42
N ILE A 80 2.37 -0.06 -3.46
CA ILE A 80 3.35 0.85 -2.91
C ILE A 80 3.79 0.28 -1.56
N LEU A 81 5.09 0.11 -1.39
CA LEU A 81 5.69 -0.45 -0.18
C LEU A 81 6.59 0.61 0.46
N SER A 82 6.36 0.89 1.75
CA SER A 82 7.27 1.74 2.51
C SER A 82 8.50 0.97 2.95
N LEU A 83 9.60 1.66 3.26
CA LEU A 83 10.78 1.02 3.83
C LEU A 83 10.47 0.20 5.09
N GLN A 84 9.58 0.71 5.96
CA GLN A 84 9.15 -0.03 7.15
C GLN A 84 8.32 -1.27 6.77
N GLY A 85 7.46 -1.17 5.77
CA GLY A 85 6.73 -2.31 5.21
C GLY A 85 7.68 -3.37 4.64
N ALA A 86 8.72 -2.98 3.92
CA ALA A 86 9.73 -3.91 3.42
C ALA A 86 10.45 -4.63 4.57
N ASN A 87 10.88 -3.89 5.60
CA ASN A 87 11.50 -4.48 6.79
C ASN A 87 10.54 -5.42 7.53
N TYR A 88 9.26 -5.09 7.58
CA TYR A 88 8.22 -5.95 8.15
C TYR A 88 8.10 -7.26 7.37
N LEU A 89 8.06 -7.21 6.03
CA LEU A 89 7.97 -8.41 5.19
C LEU A 89 9.23 -9.29 5.27
N LEU A 90 10.42 -8.69 5.41
CA LEU A 90 11.69 -9.43 5.52
C LEU A 90 11.92 -10.02 6.91
N SER A 91 11.13 -9.61 7.91
CA SER A 91 11.27 -10.10 9.28
C SER A 91 10.77 -11.55 9.38
N PRO A 92 11.62 -12.52 9.77
CA PRO A 92 11.27 -13.94 9.79
C PRO A 92 10.07 -14.28 10.68
N SER A 93 9.82 -13.47 11.71
CA SER A 93 8.71 -13.65 12.66
C SER A 93 7.41 -12.98 12.23
N SER A 94 7.42 -12.19 11.15
CA SER A 94 6.29 -11.33 10.78
C SER A 94 5.40 -11.94 9.70
N LEU A 95 5.90 -12.90 8.92
CA LEU A 95 5.11 -13.58 7.89
C LEU A 95 4.57 -14.94 8.39
N PRO A 96 3.28 -15.23 8.16
CA PRO A 96 2.67 -16.49 8.61
C PRO A 96 3.14 -17.72 7.80
N VAL A 97 3.77 -17.50 6.65
CA VAL A 97 4.31 -18.56 5.80
C VAL A 97 5.83 -18.43 5.74
N GLN A 98 6.52 -19.48 6.20
CA GLN A 98 7.97 -19.63 6.09
C GLN A 98 8.28 -20.78 5.14
N GLY A 99 8.39 -20.48 3.85
CA GLY A 99 8.64 -21.46 2.79
C GLY A 99 8.00 -21.08 1.46
N PRO A 100 8.25 -21.84 0.37
CA PRO A 100 7.54 -21.68 -0.89
C PRO A 100 6.03 -21.89 -0.68
N VAL A 101 5.20 -21.04 -1.26
CA VAL A 101 3.74 -21.21 -1.24
C VAL A 101 3.31 -22.30 -2.24
N ASP A 102 4.16 -22.48 -3.25
CA ASP A 102 4.07 -23.33 -4.40
C ASP A 102 5.11 -24.45 -4.28
N SER A 103 4.63 -25.63 -3.90
CA SER A 103 5.35 -26.91 -3.91
C SER A 103 5.09 -27.69 -5.18
#